data_AF-A0A918MVC0-F1
#
_entry.id   AF-A0A918MVC0-F1
#
_cell.length_a   1.000
_cell.length_b   1.000
_cell.length_c   1.000
_cell.angle_alpha   90.00
_cell.angle_beta   90.00
_cell.angle_gamma   90.00
#
_symmetry.space_group_name_H-M   'P 1'
#
loop_
_entity.id
_entity.type
_entity.pdbx_description
1 polymer ?
#
loop_
_entity_poly.entity_id
_entity_poly.type
_entity_poly.pdbx_seq_one_letter_code
_entity_poly.pdbx_strand_id
1 'polypeptide(L)'
;MTDRTTPRPLSALEQRVLRKLLSPEFPGARELREQVAAARVTGHWGAESPSVDLDVSGPAPRAPIADGVLPATGTVTDASGGLSGELLVWVGDGRLSALELTWYGDTAPTELPDPEDVGVTVQ
;
A
#
# COMPACT_ATOMS: atom_id res chain seq x y z
N MET A 1 -0.67 5.86 -16.31
CA MET A 1 -1.68 6.93 -16.49
C MET A 1 -2.78 6.60 -15.50
N THR A 2 -2.88 7.35 -14.40
CA THR A 2 -3.89 7.08 -13.37
C THR A 2 -5.28 7.40 -13.89
N ASP A 3 -6.23 6.49 -13.73
CA ASP A 3 -7.64 6.79 -13.92
C ASP A 3 -8.21 7.38 -12.63
N ARG A 4 -8.74 8.61 -12.71
CA ARG A 4 -9.28 9.33 -11.55
C ARG A 4 -10.68 8.86 -11.26
N THR A 5 -10.89 8.37 -10.05
CA THR A 5 -12.19 7.84 -9.61
C THR A 5 -12.80 8.74 -8.54
N THR A 6 -14.12 8.59 -8.31
CA THR A 6 -14.76 9.24 -7.16
C THR A 6 -14.12 8.73 -5.87
N PRO A 7 -13.63 9.61 -4.97
CA PRO A 7 -12.95 9.16 -3.77
C PRO A 7 -13.78 8.20 -2.93
N ARG A 8 -13.22 7.02 -2.63
CA ARG A 8 -13.88 5.99 -1.82
C ARG A 8 -13.03 5.61 -0.59
N PRO A 9 -13.63 5.13 0.49
CA PRO A 9 -12.87 4.50 1.57
C PRO A 9 -12.04 3.32 1.06
N LEU A 10 -10.98 2.99 1.79
CA LEU A 10 -10.26 1.74 1.58
C LEU A 10 -11.20 0.54 1.76
N SER A 11 -11.10 -0.44 0.87
CA SER A 11 -11.73 -1.75 1.02
C SER A 11 -11.16 -2.49 2.23
N ALA A 12 -11.85 -3.54 2.68
CA ALA A 12 -11.35 -4.37 3.77
C ALA A 12 -9.98 -4.98 3.45
N LEU A 13 -9.76 -5.42 2.20
CA LEU A 13 -8.50 -6.00 1.77
C LEU A 13 -7.36 -4.97 1.74
N GLU A 14 -7.60 -3.79 1.13
CA GLU A 14 -6.62 -2.69 1.10
C GLU A 14 -6.20 -2.28 2.52
N GLN A 15 -7.14 -2.18 3.45
CA GLN A 15 -6.82 -1.88 4.85
C GLN A 15 -5.98 -2.97 5.52
N ARG A 16 -6.27 -4.25 5.28
CA ARG A 16 -5.48 -5.34 5.88
C ARG A 16 -4.06 -5.36 5.31
N VAL A 17 -3.91 -5.18 3.99
CA VAL A 17 -2.60 -5.10 3.31
C VAL A 17 -1.79 -3.93 3.84
N LEU A 18 -2.37 -2.73 3.92
CA LEU A 18 -1.68 -1.56 4.49
C LEU A 18 -1.26 -1.79 5.94
N ARG A 19 -2.14 -2.35 6.78
CA ARG A 19 -1.79 -2.65 8.19
C ARG A 19 -0.66 -3.68 8.29
N LYS A 20 -0.62 -4.66 7.40
CA LYS A 20 0.46 -5.64 7.32
C LYS A 20 1.79 -4.97 6.95
N LEU A 21 1.82 -4.15 5.89
CA LEU A 21 3.03 -3.44 5.46
C LEU A 21 3.52 -2.44 6.51
N LEU A 22 2.60 -1.83 7.25
CA LEU A 22 2.92 -0.90 8.33
C LEU A 22 3.21 -1.60 9.67
N SER A 23 3.12 -2.93 9.79
CA SER A 23 3.29 -3.62 11.08
C SER A 23 4.68 -3.54 11.71
N PRO A 24 5.80 -3.47 10.95
CA PRO A 24 7.12 -3.27 11.54
C PRO A 24 7.31 -1.86 12.10
N GLU A 25 8.29 -1.70 13.00
CA GLU A 25 8.66 -0.40 13.55
C GLU A 25 9.69 0.31 12.67
N PHE A 26 9.41 1.57 12.34
CA PHE A 26 10.29 2.50 11.63
C PHE A 26 9.81 3.94 11.91
N PRO A 27 10.63 4.98 11.63
CA PRO A 27 10.22 6.37 11.85
C PRO A 27 8.88 6.69 11.16
N GLY A 28 7.88 7.11 11.93
CA GLY A 28 6.56 7.45 11.40
C GLY A 28 5.57 6.28 11.24
N ALA A 29 5.95 5.04 11.57
CA ALA A 29 5.07 3.88 11.42
C ALA A 29 3.75 4.03 12.21
N ARG A 30 3.83 4.53 13.45
CA ARG A 30 2.66 4.75 14.31
C ARG A 30 1.70 5.76 13.67
N GLU A 31 2.21 6.90 13.22
CA GLU A 31 1.41 7.96 12.59
C GLU A 31 0.75 7.46 11.30
N LEU A 32 1.46 6.68 10.48
CA LEU A 32 0.90 6.10 9.26
C LEU A 32 -0.18 5.05 9.54
N ARG A 33 -0.04 4.24 10.60
CA ARG A 33 -1.11 3.30 11.01
C ARG A 33 -2.39 4.04 11.40
N GLU A 34 -2.26 5.18 12.08
CA GLU A 34 -3.41 6.03 12.46
C GLU A 34 -4.11 6.64 11.23
N GLN A 35 -3.40 6.82 10.12
CA GLN A 35 -3.97 7.34 8.88
C GLN A 35 -4.82 6.33 8.11
N VAL A 36 -4.60 5.02 8.28
CA VAL A 36 -5.27 3.96 7.47
C VAL A 36 -6.79 4.10 7.50
N ALA A 37 -7.39 4.42 8.64
CA ALA A 37 -8.84 4.56 8.75
C ALA A 37 -9.40 5.81 8.03
N ALA A 38 -8.58 6.84 7.84
CA ALA A 38 -8.96 8.08 7.17
C ALA A 38 -8.58 8.11 5.68
N ALA A 39 -7.74 7.18 5.23
CA ALA A 39 -7.28 7.11 3.86
C ALA A 39 -8.43 6.79 2.88
N ARG A 40 -8.36 7.40 1.70
CA ARG A 40 -9.32 7.22 0.61
C ARG A 40 -8.59 6.91 -0.68
N VAL A 41 -9.09 5.96 -1.44
CA VAL A 41 -8.65 5.73 -2.82
C VAL A 41 -9.18 6.86 -3.70
N THR A 42 -8.31 7.50 -4.46
CA THR A 42 -8.63 8.61 -5.38
C THR A 42 -8.33 8.30 -6.85
N GLY A 43 -7.61 7.21 -7.12
CA GLY A 43 -7.31 6.76 -8.47
C GLY A 43 -6.74 5.35 -8.51
N HIS A 44 -6.74 4.77 -9.71
CA HIS A 44 -6.15 3.47 -10.01
C HIS A 44 -5.06 3.63 -11.07
N TRP A 45 -3.96 2.88 -10.96
CA TRP A 45 -2.81 3.04 -11.85
C TRP A 45 -3.02 2.44 -13.26
N GLY A 46 -4.13 1.72 -13.44
CA GLY A 46 -4.63 1.18 -14.69
C GLY A 46 -6.00 0.53 -14.48
N ALA A 47 -6.72 0.22 -15.55
CA ALA A 47 -8.11 -0.27 -15.47
C ALA A 47 -8.28 -1.54 -14.63
N GLU A 48 -7.29 -2.43 -14.66
CA GLU A 48 -7.31 -3.72 -13.93
C GLU A 48 -6.22 -3.79 -12.84
N SER A 49 -5.45 -2.72 -12.63
CA SER A 49 -4.39 -2.73 -11.63
C SER A 49 -4.99 -2.60 -10.22
N PRO A 50 -4.56 -3.45 -9.27
CA PRO A 50 -4.93 -3.29 -7.86
C PRO A 50 -4.18 -2.15 -7.18
N SER A 51 -3.21 -1.52 -7.84
CA SER A 51 -2.48 -0.36 -7.33
C SER A 51 -3.37 0.88 -7.32
N VAL A 52 -3.34 1.61 -6.21
CA VAL A 52 -4.23 2.74 -5.93
C VAL A 52 -3.49 3.96 -5.42
N ASP A 53 -3.93 5.13 -5.89
CA ASP A 53 -3.56 6.41 -5.30
C ASP A 53 -4.42 6.69 -4.06
N LEU A 54 -3.79 7.19 -3.01
CA LEU A 54 -4.40 7.46 -1.72
C LEU A 54 -4.35 8.95 -1.40
N ASP A 55 -5.43 9.44 -0.80
CA ASP A 55 -5.44 10.73 -0.12
C ASP A 55 -5.87 10.53 1.34
N VAL A 56 -5.21 11.25 2.25
CA VAL A 56 -5.53 11.25 3.67
C VAL A 56 -5.96 12.65 4.07
N SER A 57 -7.24 12.93 3.86
CA SER A 57 -7.88 14.15 4.34
C SER A 57 -8.21 14.05 5.85
N GLY A 58 -7.87 15.07 6.64
CA GLY A 58 -8.32 15.17 8.04
C GLY A 58 -7.21 15.35 9.09
N PRO A 59 -7.55 15.19 10.38
CA PRO A 59 -6.67 15.57 11.49
C PRO A 59 -5.62 14.53 11.87
N ALA A 60 -5.49 13.42 11.12
CA ALA A 60 -4.51 12.38 11.42
C ALA A 60 -3.08 13.00 11.51
N PRO A 61 -2.16 12.48 12.33
CA PRO A 61 -0.83 13.04 12.46
C PRO A 61 0.01 12.79 11.20
N ARG A 62 0.80 13.78 10.78
CA ARG A 62 1.79 13.59 9.71
C ARG A 62 2.95 12.78 10.24
N ALA A 63 3.38 11.79 9.48
CA ALA A 63 4.51 10.95 9.83
C ALA A 63 5.82 11.73 9.62
N PRO A 64 6.77 11.69 10.57
CA PRO A 64 8.10 12.28 10.41
C PRO A 64 9.00 11.38 9.54
N ILE A 65 8.62 11.18 8.28
CA ILE A 65 9.35 10.39 7.30
C ILE A 65 9.45 11.17 5.98
N ALA A 66 10.51 10.91 5.22
CA ALA A 66 10.70 11.53 3.91
C ALA A 66 9.66 11.01 2.89
N ASP A 67 9.41 11.82 1.87
CA ASP A 67 8.57 11.44 0.74
C ASP A 67 9.21 10.30 -0.07
N GLY A 68 8.37 9.43 -0.64
CA GLY A 68 8.78 8.28 -1.44
C GLY A 68 8.27 6.96 -0.88
N VAL A 69 8.92 5.87 -1.27
CA VAL A 69 8.58 4.51 -0.83
C VAL A 69 8.99 4.33 0.64
N LEU A 70 8.12 3.69 1.44
CA LEU A 70 8.43 3.33 2.82
C LEU A 70 9.64 2.39 2.90
N PRO A 71 10.42 2.43 4.00
CA PRO A 71 11.50 1.45 4.22
C PRO A 71 10.96 0.03 4.41
N ALA A 72 9.66 -0.13 4.69
CA ALA A 72 8.99 -1.42 4.76
C ALA A 72 8.48 -1.86 3.37
N THR A 73 8.96 -3.01 2.89
CA THR A 73 8.54 -3.64 1.63
C THR A 73 7.89 -5.00 1.90
N GLY A 74 6.81 -5.31 1.19
CA GLY A 74 6.15 -6.61 1.25
C GLY A 74 6.52 -7.50 0.07
N THR A 75 7.16 -8.65 0.30
CA THR A 75 7.35 -9.68 -0.73
C THR A 75 6.13 -10.59 -0.79
N VAL A 76 5.59 -10.80 -2.00
CA VAL A 76 4.41 -11.65 -2.23
C VAL A 76 4.87 -13.03 -2.71
N THR A 77 4.35 -14.09 -2.11
CA THR A 77 4.60 -15.47 -2.55
C THR A 77 3.38 -16.10 -3.20
N ASP A 78 3.57 -16.94 -4.20
CA ASP A 78 2.52 -17.77 -4.77
C ASP A 78 2.28 -19.06 -3.94
N ALA A 79 1.32 -19.88 -4.37
CA ALA A 79 0.97 -21.14 -3.72
C ALA A 79 2.12 -22.17 -3.68
N SER A 80 3.15 -22.00 -4.51
CA SER A 80 4.37 -22.83 -4.50
C SER A 80 5.45 -22.29 -3.54
N GLY A 81 5.21 -21.13 -2.93
CA GLY A 81 6.18 -20.40 -2.12
C GLY A 81 7.18 -19.58 -2.94
N GLY A 82 6.98 -19.48 -4.26
CA GLY A 82 7.82 -18.69 -5.17
C GLY A 82 7.50 -17.21 -5.09
N LEU A 83 8.51 -16.36 -5.27
CA LEU A 83 8.32 -14.91 -5.28
C LEU A 83 7.51 -14.51 -6.52
N SER A 84 6.34 -13.88 -6.32
CA SER A 84 5.39 -13.51 -7.36
C SER A 84 5.21 -12.00 -7.52
N GLY A 85 5.65 -11.19 -6.54
CA GLY A 85 5.62 -9.74 -6.64
C GLY A 85 6.08 -9.03 -5.38
N GLU A 86 5.91 -7.71 -5.37
CA GLU A 86 6.21 -6.86 -4.22
C GLU A 86 5.14 -5.79 -4.02
N LEU A 87 4.84 -5.51 -2.76
CA LEU A 87 3.97 -4.45 -2.31
C LEU A 87 4.79 -3.30 -1.75
N LEU A 88 4.54 -2.11 -2.28
CA LEU A 88 5.17 -0.86 -1.88
C LEU A 88 4.12 0.11 -1.35
N VAL A 89 4.44 0.84 -0.30
CA VAL A 89 3.63 1.94 0.21
C VAL A 89 4.36 3.23 -0.03
N TRP A 90 3.66 4.21 -0.60
CA TRP A 90 4.21 5.52 -0.86
C TRP A 90 3.74 6.53 0.17
N VAL A 91 4.62 7.48 0.49
CA VAL A 91 4.35 8.63 1.34
C VAL A 91 4.62 9.93 0.59
N GLY A 92 3.76 10.92 0.80
CA GLY A 92 3.97 12.31 0.42
C GLY A 92 3.52 13.25 1.53
N ASP A 93 4.36 14.22 1.91
CA ASP A 93 4.11 15.20 2.98
C ASP A 93 3.72 14.51 4.31
N GLY A 94 4.37 13.37 4.61
CA GLY A 94 4.08 12.55 5.78
C GLY A 94 2.70 11.87 5.77
N ARG A 95 2.06 11.74 4.61
CA ARG A 95 0.78 11.04 4.40
C ARG A 95 0.92 9.81 3.51
N LEU A 96 0.12 8.77 3.77
CA LEU A 96 -0.07 7.69 2.80
C LEU A 96 -0.53 8.27 1.45
N SER A 97 0.19 7.97 0.37
CA SER A 97 -0.08 8.53 -0.96
C SER A 97 -0.37 7.48 -2.03
N ALA A 98 0.08 6.24 -1.86
CA ALA A 98 -0.29 5.13 -2.74
C ALA A 98 -0.03 3.76 -2.10
N LEU A 99 -0.75 2.75 -2.57
CA LEU A 99 -0.43 1.33 -2.41
C LEU A 99 -0.16 0.76 -3.80
N GLU A 100 1.03 0.22 -4.00
CA GLU A 100 1.48 -0.33 -5.26
C GLU A 100 1.73 -1.84 -5.13
N LEU A 101 1.25 -2.60 -6.12
CA LEU A 101 1.65 -3.97 -6.37
C LEU A 101 2.46 -4.04 -7.67
N THR A 102 3.71 -4.49 -7.54
CA THR A 102 4.54 -4.93 -8.65
C THR A 102 4.52 -6.46 -8.71
N TRP A 103 4.75 -7.04 -9.89
CA TRP A 103 4.65 -8.49 -10.09
C TRP A 103 5.80 -9.02 -10.93
N TYR A 104 6.04 -10.33 -10.78
CA TYR A 104 6.96 -11.09 -11.60
C TYR A 104 6.18 -12.01 -12.56
N GLY A 105 6.63 -12.09 -13.81
CA GLY A 105 6.00 -12.93 -14.85
C GLY A 105 5.10 -12.15 -15.81
N ASP A 106 4.47 -12.89 -16.72
CA ASP A 106 3.80 -12.31 -17.89
C ASP A 106 2.33 -11.92 -17.63
N THR A 107 1.73 -12.43 -16.56
CA THR A 107 0.32 -12.17 -16.21
C THR A 107 0.24 -11.20 -15.05
N ALA A 108 -0.28 -10.00 -15.31
CA ALA A 108 -0.50 -8.99 -14.28
C ALA A 108 -1.60 -9.43 -13.30
N PRO A 109 -1.40 -9.29 -11.98
CA PRO A 109 -2.45 -9.52 -11.00
C PRO A 109 -3.51 -8.42 -11.09
N THR A 110 -4.77 -8.81 -10.95
CA THR A 110 -5.93 -7.89 -10.93
C THR A 110 -6.46 -7.63 -9.52
N GLU A 111 -5.90 -8.30 -8.51
CA GLU A 111 -6.30 -8.22 -7.11
C GLU A 111 -5.06 -8.12 -6.21
N LEU A 112 -5.21 -7.51 -5.03
CA LEU A 112 -4.18 -7.56 -4.01
C LEU A 112 -4.06 -8.98 -3.44
N PRO A 113 -2.86 -9.42 -3.01
CA PRO A 113 -2.69 -10.71 -2.37
C PRO A 113 -3.38 -10.75 -1.00
N ASP A 114 -3.62 -11.96 -0.48
CA ASP A 114 -3.95 -12.08 0.93
C ASP A 114 -2.75 -11.61 1.78
N PRO A 115 -2.94 -10.77 2.80
CA PRO A 115 -1.88 -10.37 3.73
C PRO A 115 -1.10 -11.51 4.39
N GLU A 116 -1.66 -12.73 4.44
CA GLU A 116 -0.97 -13.93 4.91
C GLU A 116 0.14 -14.39 3.95
N ASP A 117 -0.01 -14.13 2.65
CA ASP A 117 0.97 -14.45 1.59
C ASP A 117 2.04 -13.36 1.44
N VAL A 118 2.05 -12.37 2.34
CA VAL A 118 2.98 -11.22 2.32
C VAL A 118 4.00 -11.34 3.45
N GLY A 119 5.27 -11.50 3.08
CA GLY A 119 6.41 -11.31 3.98
C GLY A 119 6.82 -9.85 4.03
N VAL A 120 6.99 -9.25 5.22
CA VAL A 120 7.37 -7.83 5.35
C VAL A 120 8.78 -7.70 5.88
N THR A 121 9.60 -6.89 5.22
CA THR A 121 10.97 -6.57 5.64
C THR A 121 11.16 -5.06 5.71
N VAL A 122 12.01 -4.60 6.63
CA VAL A 122 12.42 -3.19 6.76
C VAL A 122 13.86 -3.09 6.29
N GLN A 123 14.15 -2.13 5.43
CA GLN A 123 15.50 -1.85 4.92
C GLN A 123 16.22 -0.75 5.72
#